data_AF-A0A8J6RCF5-F1
#
_entry.id   AF-A0A8J6RCF5-F1
#
_cell.length_a   1.000
_cell.length_b   1.000
_cell.length_c   1.000
_cell.angle_alpha   90.00
_cell.angle_beta   90.00
_cell.angle_gamma   90.00
#
_symmetry.space_group_name_H-M   'P 1'
#
loop_
_entity.id
_entity.type
_entity.pdbx_description
1 polymer ?
#
loop_
_entity_poly.entity_id
_entity_poly.type
_entity_poly.pdbx_seq_one_letter_code
_entity_poly.pdbx_strand_id
1 'polypeptide(L)'
;MNRFLVLGVGSWITWNFLLSWAQAQPISYLPCQPIVTGFNTTQQGDVIVLGQRSGYSYVVAIPSQSRATLDAVRQCVPDAFITRSKLGPYVHAGSFPTRAGAESLSWFLRSRGLDSRVVYVR
;
A
#
# COMPACT_ATOMS: atom_id res chain seq x y z
N MET A 1 55.10 11.34 -63.40
CA MET A 1 55.22 10.10 -62.59
C MET A 1 54.49 10.31 -61.28
N ASN A 2 53.28 9.75 -61.12
CA ASN A 2 52.99 8.50 -60.39
C ASN A 2 52.81 8.75 -58.88
N ARG A 3 51.74 8.35 -58.17
CA ARG A 3 50.55 7.51 -58.41
C ARG A 3 49.50 7.85 -57.34
N PHE A 4 48.22 7.74 -57.71
CA PHE A 4 47.07 7.72 -56.79
C PHE A 4 47.11 6.50 -55.86
N LEU A 5 46.74 6.68 -54.59
CA LEU A 5 46.15 5.61 -53.77
C LEU A 5 45.06 6.17 -52.86
N VAL A 6 44.00 5.39 -52.78
CA VAL A 6 42.66 5.67 -52.25
C VAL A 6 42.56 5.12 -50.81
N LEU A 7 41.54 5.60 -50.09
CA LEU A 7 40.76 4.96 -49.02
C LEU A 7 41.22 5.19 -47.58
N GLY A 8 40.26 5.66 -46.77
CA GLY A 8 40.32 5.57 -45.32
C GLY A 8 39.32 6.46 -44.60
N VAL A 9 38.02 6.37 -44.92
CA VAL A 9 36.97 6.90 -44.06
C VAL A 9 36.92 6.04 -42.80
N GLY A 10 37.75 6.37 -41.82
CA GLY A 10 37.69 5.82 -40.47
C GLY A 10 36.68 6.61 -39.66
N SER A 11 35.39 6.35 -39.88
CA SER A 11 34.32 6.80 -39.00
C SER A 11 34.63 6.26 -37.60
N TRP A 12 34.89 7.16 -36.64
CA TRP A 12 35.02 6.80 -35.24
C TRP A 12 33.65 6.34 -34.75
N ILE A 13 33.43 5.03 -34.82
CA ILE A 13 32.33 4.37 -34.10
C ILE A 13 32.66 4.56 -32.62
N THR A 14 32.19 5.65 -32.05
CA THR A 14 32.13 5.80 -30.60
C THR A 14 31.11 4.79 -30.12
N TRP A 15 31.62 3.69 -29.54
CA TRP A 15 30.82 2.79 -28.74
C TRP A 15 30.23 3.57 -27.57
N ASN A 16 29.05 4.14 -27.79
CA ASN A 16 28.14 4.42 -26.69
C ASN A 16 27.64 3.06 -26.21
N PHE A 17 28.43 2.43 -25.34
CA PHE A 17 27.94 1.44 -24.39
C PHE A 17 26.89 2.14 -23.55
N LEU A 18 25.64 2.07 -23.99
CA LEU A 18 24.47 2.40 -23.19
C LEU A 18 24.42 1.35 -22.07
N LEU A 19 25.21 1.59 -21.01
CA LEU A 19 24.94 1.05 -19.70
C LEU A 19 23.56 1.58 -19.32
N SER A 20 22.53 0.80 -19.61
CA SER A 20 21.21 1.03 -19.05
C SER A 20 21.34 0.76 -17.56
N TRP A 21 21.64 1.82 -16.80
CA TRP A 21 21.44 1.81 -15.36
C TRP A 21 19.93 1.73 -15.16
N ALA A 22 19.42 0.50 -15.06
CA ALA A 22 18.09 0.26 -14.52
C ALA A 22 18.17 0.71 -13.05
N GLN A 23 17.89 1.98 -12.80
CA GLN A 23 17.72 2.50 -11.45
C GLN A 23 16.48 1.83 -10.89
N ALA A 24 16.68 0.69 -10.22
CA ALA A 24 15.69 0.10 -9.34
C ALA A 24 15.47 1.12 -8.23
N GLN A 25 14.50 2.00 -8.43
CA GLN A 25 14.15 2.97 -7.42
C GLN A 25 13.68 2.19 -6.18
N PRO A 26 14.22 2.46 -4.98
CA PRO A 26 13.84 1.71 -3.79
C PRO A 26 12.35 1.92 -3.55
N ILE A 27 11.58 0.82 -3.43
CA ILE A 27 10.10 0.78 -3.33
C ILE A 27 9.53 1.63 -2.15
N SER A 28 10.40 2.21 -1.32
CA SER A 28 10.13 2.91 -0.07
C SER A 28 9.37 4.24 -0.17
N TYR A 29 9.08 4.77 -1.36
CA TYR A 29 8.40 6.07 -1.50
C TYR A 29 7.03 6.01 -2.17
N LEU A 30 6.47 4.82 -2.45
CA LEU A 30 5.09 4.77 -2.95
C LEU A 30 4.13 5.24 -1.85
N PRO A 31 3.44 6.39 -2.03
CA PRO A 31 2.39 6.80 -1.12
C PRO A 31 1.34 5.69 -1.07
N CYS A 32 0.61 5.54 0.05
CA CYS A 32 -0.50 4.61 0.03
C CYS A 32 -1.43 5.04 -1.10
N GLN A 33 -1.54 4.21 -2.13
CA GLN A 33 -2.67 4.37 -3.03
C GLN A 33 -3.89 4.02 -2.17
N PRO A 34 -4.88 4.94 -2.02
CA PRO A 34 -6.04 4.66 -1.22
C PRO A 34 -6.70 3.43 -1.81
N ILE A 35 -6.85 2.40 -1.00
CA ILE A 35 -7.58 1.22 -1.46
C ILE A 35 -9.05 1.63 -1.42
N VAL A 36 -9.60 2.00 -2.58
CA VAL A 36 -10.97 2.56 -2.70
C VAL A 36 -12.05 1.48 -2.48
N THR A 37 -11.65 0.23 -2.26
CA THR A 37 -12.57 -0.80 -1.79
C THR A 37 -12.93 -0.48 -0.34
N GLY A 38 -14.17 -0.02 -0.11
CA GLY A 38 -14.68 0.19 1.25
C GLY A 38 -14.59 -1.10 2.07
N PHE A 39 -13.63 -1.19 2.99
CA PHE A 39 -13.45 -2.33 3.89
C PHE A 39 -14.46 -2.32 5.03
N ASN A 40 -14.89 -1.12 5.43
CA ASN A 40 -15.73 -0.84 6.59
C ASN A 40 -17.01 -0.10 6.21
N THR A 41 -17.17 0.20 4.92
CA THR A 41 -18.27 0.99 4.40
C THR A 41 -19.42 0.08 3.97
N THR A 42 -20.62 0.33 4.50
CA THR A 42 -21.86 -0.28 4.00
C THR A 42 -22.84 0.81 3.57
N GLN A 43 -23.50 0.62 2.43
CA GLN A 43 -24.57 1.51 2.00
C GLN A 43 -25.89 1.00 2.56
N GLN A 44 -26.55 1.84 3.36
CA GLN A 44 -27.89 1.61 3.88
C GLN A 44 -28.82 2.68 3.31
N GLY A 45 -29.38 2.41 2.12
CA GLY A 45 -30.12 3.42 1.35
C GLY A 45 -29.18 4.52 0.85
N ASP A 46 -29.53 5.78 1.13
CA ASP A 46 -28.75 6.98 0.74
C ASP A 46 -27.68 7.37 1.79
N VAL A 47 -27.46 6.51 2.80
CA VAL A 47 -26.51 6.78 3.90
C VAL A 47 -25.33 5.81 3.83
N ILE A 48 -24.13 6.38 3.89
CA ILE A 48 -22.87 5.65 4.02
C ILE A 48 -22.62 5.43 5.51
N VAL A 49 -22.70 4.18 5.96
CA VAL A 49 -22.44 3.80 7.36
C VAL A 49 -21.03 3.22 7.47
N LEU A 50 -20.24 3.77 8.40
CA LEU A 50 -18.94 3.23 8.80
C LEU A 50 -19.15 2.25 9.96
N GLY A 51 -18.73 1.01 9.79
CA GLY A 51 -18.88 0.00 10.83
C GLY A 51 -18.23 -1.34 10.48
N GLN A 52 -18.24 -2.24 11.46
CA GLN A 52 -17.85 -3.62 11.19
C GLN A 52 -18.92 -4.28 10.30
N ARG A 53 -18.51 -4.85 9.18
CA ARG A 53 -19.43 -5.48 8.23
C ARG A 53 -19.93 -6.82 8.76
N SER A 54 -21.24 -7.05 8.72
CA SER A 54 -21.83 -8.33 9.14
C SER A 54 -21.33 -9.49 8.26
N GLY A 55 -21.00 -10.63 8.88
CA GLY A 55 -20.43 -11.79 8.21
C GLY A 55 -18.91 -11.74 7.97
N TYR A 56 -18.24 -10.65 8.35
CA TYR A 56 -16.79 -10.50 8.18
C TYR A 56 -16.10 -10.78 9.52
N SER A 57 -15.60 -12.01 9.68
CA SER A 57 -15.05 -12.46 10.95
C SER A 57 -13.58 -12.08 11.18
N TYR A 58 -12.88 -11.55 10.19
CA TYR A 58 -11.48 -11.15 10.33
C TYR A 58 -11.35 -9.63 10.32
N VAL A 59 -10.91 -9.06 11.44
CA VAL A 59 -10.76 -7.63 11.63
C VAL A 59 -9.28 -7.27 11.75
N VAL A 60 -8.86 -6.25 11.01
CA VAL A 60 -7.54 -5.65 11.13
C VAL A 60 -7.62 -4.50 12.13
N ALA A 61 -6.95 -4.66 13.26
CA ALA A 61 -6.98 -3.75 14.40
C ALA A 61 -5.58 -3.23 14.73
N ILE A 62 -5.49 -1.95 15.06
CA ILE A 62 -4.26 -1.33 15.57
C ILE A 62 -4.55 -0.84 17.00
N PRO A 63 -3.82 -1.32 18.02
CA PRO A 63 -4.05 -0.96 19.42
C PRO A 63 -3.53 0.46 19.69
N SER A 64 -4.30 1.47 19.26
CA SER A 64 -4.02 2.88 19.48
C SER A 64 -5.33 3.66 19.56
N GLN A 65 -5.33 4.70 20.38
CA GLN A 65 -6.40 5.70 20.46
C GLN A 65 -5.96 7.06 19.91
N SER A 66 -4.73 7.16 19.39
CA SER A 66 -4.17 8.42 18.90
C SER A 66 -4.80 8.82 17.57
N ARG A 67 -5.23 10.08 17.48
CA ARG A 67 -5.72 10.67 16.21
C ARG A 67 -4.63 10.65 15.14
N ALA A 68 -3.37 10.88 15.50
CA ALA A 68 -2.26 10.79 14.56
C ALA A 68 -2.10 9.38 13.95
N THR A 69 -2.33 8.33 14.75
CA THR A 69 -2.34 6.95 14.22
C THR A 69 -3.52 6.73 13.27
N LEU A 70 -4.71 7.23 13.62
CA LEU A 70 -5.88 7.14 12.74
C LEU A 70 -5.63 7.86 11.41
N ASP A 71 -5.06 9.06 11.45
CA ASP A 71 -4.77 9.85 10.24
C ASP A 71 -3.75 9.13 9.34
N ALA A 72 -2.70 8.54 9.93
CA ALA A 72 -1.75 7.71 9.19
C ALA A 72 -2.40 6.48 8.54
N VAL A 73 -3.34 5.82 9.23
CA VAL A 73 -4.09 4.70 8.65
C VAL A 73 -5.00 5.18 7.52
N ARG A 74 -5.68 6.33 7.69
CA ARG A 74 -6.60 6.91 6.72
C ARG A 74 -5.95 7.34 5.41
N GLN A 75 -4.65 7.62 5.42
CA GLN A 75 -3.89 7.82 4.18
C GLN A 75 -3.95 6.59 3.26
N CYS A 76 -4.08 5.39 3.82
CA CYS A 76 -4.14 4.14 3.06
C CYS A 76 -5.54 3.52 3.01
N VAL A 77 -6.30 3.67 4.10
CA VAL A 77 -7.63 3.10 4.29
C VAL A 77 -8.58 4.20 4.76
N PRO A 78 -9.20 4.95 3.83
CA PRO A 78 -9.98 6.15 4.16
C PRO A 78 -11.14 5.90 5.12
N ASP A 79 -11.71 4.70 5.08
CA ASP A 79 -12.84 4.29 5.92
C ASP A 79 -12.42 3.65 7.25
N ALA A 80 -11.17 3.87 7.69
CA ALA A 80 -10.73 3.51 9.03
C ALA A 80 -11.31 4.46 10.09
N PHE A 81 -11.61 3.90 11.27
CA PHE A 81 -12.20 4.63 12.39
C PHE A 81 -11.72 4.09 13.74
N ILE A 82 -11.78 4.92 14.78
CA ILE A 82 -11.50 4.48 16.15
C ILE A 82 -12.76 3.85 16.74
N THR A 83 -12.61 2.69 17.35
CA THR A 83 -13.67 2.01 18.10
C THR A 83 -13.13 1.41 19.38
N ARG A 84 -13.96 0.71 20.14
CA ARG A 84 -13.58 0.10 21.42
C ARG A 84 -13.94 -1.37 21.46
N SER A 85 -13.07 -2.16 22.08
CA SER A 85 -13.32 -3.55 22.45
C SER A 85 -13.23 -3.72 23.97
N LYS A 86 -13.44 -4.95 24.46
CA LYS A 86 -13.21 -5.30 25.87
C LYS A 86 -11.77 -5.08 26.32
N LEU A 87 -10.81 -5.05 25.38
CA LEU A 87 -9.38 -4.85 25.66
C LEU A 87 -8.96 -3.37 25.59
N GLY A 88 -9.89 -2.46 25.26
CA GLY A 88 -9.63 -1.03 25.14
C GLY A 88 -9.92 -0.46 23.74
N PRO A 89 -9.64 0.85 23.55
CA PRO A 89 -9.79 1.53 22.27
C PRO A 89 -8.75 1.06 21.24
N TYR A 90 -9.16 0.98 19.98
CA TYR A 90 -8.29 0.60 18.87
C TYR A 90 -8.77 1.27 17.57
N VAL A 91 -7.87 1.37 16.60
CA VAL A 91 -8.23 1.76 15.24
C VAL A 91 -8.68 0.51 14.49
N HIS A 92 -9.93 0.52 14.02
CA HIS A 92 -10.46 -0.44 13.07
C HIS A 92 -10.01 -0.04 11.67
N ALA A 93 -9.09 -0.81 11.09
CA ALA A 93 -8.56 -0.53 9.76
C ALA A 93 -9.41 -1.21 8.68
N GLY A 94 -9.85 -2.45 8.88
CA GLY A 94 -10.60 -3.18 7.85
C GLY A 94 -11.29 -4.42 8.40
N SER A 95 -12.46 -4.75 7.85
CA SER A 95 -13.13 -6.04 8.04
C SER A 95 -12.97 -6.91 6.79
N PHE A 96 -12.79 -8.22 6.96
CA PHE A 96 -12.63 -9.18 5.86
C PHE A 96 -13.39 -10.50 6.12
N PRO A 97 -13.90 -11.16 5.06
CA PRO A 97 -14.49 -12.49 5.16
C PRO A 97 -13.43 -13.60 5.25
N THR A 98 -12.23 -13.36 4.70
CA THR A 98 -11.14 -14.33 4.67
C THR A 98 -9.92 -13.83 5.44
N ARG A 99 -9.23 -14.75 6.11
CA ARG A 99 -8.00 -14.45 6.85
C ARG A 99 -6.91 -13.86 5.96
N ALA A 100 -6.73 -14.42 4.75
CA ALA A 100 -5.71 -13.99 3.81
C ALA A 100 -5.85 -12.51 3.38
N GLY A 101 -7.09 -12.03 3.19
CA GLY A 101 -7.35 -10.62 2.90
C GLY A 101 -6.94 -9.70 4.06
N ALA A 102 -7.33 -10.08 5.28
CA ALA A 102 -6.96 -9.34 6.49
C ALA A 102 -5.44 -9.33 6.73
N GLU A 103 -4.77 -10.47 6.53
CA GLU A 103 -3.32 -10.57 6.67
C GLU A 103 -2.59 -9.71 5.63
N SER A 104 -3.08 -9.65 4.39
CA SER A 104 -2.49 -8.81 3.34
C SER A 104 -2.53 -7.32 3.73
N LEU A 105 -3.68 -6.82 4.21
CA LEU A 105 -3.78 -5.45 4.71
C LEU A 105 -2.89 -5.24 5.94
N SER A 106 -2.87 -6.21 6.86
CA SER A 106 -2.06 -6.09 8.07
C SER A 106 -0.56 -6.03 7.75
N TRP A 107 -0.07 -6.85 6.84
CA TRP A 107 1.32 -6.80 6.36
C TRP A 107 1.66 -5.44 5.74
N PHE A 108 0.76 -4.90 4.94
CA PHE A 108 0.92 -3.59 4.31
C PHE A 108 0.91 -2.42 5.30
N LEU A 109 0.11 -2.50 6.37
CA LEU A 109 0.14 -1.48 7.43
C LEU A 109 1.41 -1.61 8.29
N ARG A 110 1.86 -2.85 8.56
CA ARG A 110 3.11 -3.12 9.29
C ARG A 110 4.34 -2.65 8.54
N SER A 111 4.37 -2.75 7.21
CA SER A 111 5.50 -2.22 6.41
C SER A 111 5.62 -0.69 6.50
N ARG A 112 4.58 0.01 6.99
CA ARG A 112 4.61 1.45 7.31
C ARG A 112 4.89 1.76 8.78
N GLY A 113 5.26 0.76 9.58
CA GLY A 113 5.56 0.93 11.00
C GLY A 113 4.31 1.02 11.89
N LEU A 114 3.12 0.68 11.39
CA LEU A 114 1.91 0.60 12.20
C LEU A 114 1.82 -0.79 12.85
N ASP A 115 1.51 -0.86 14.15
CA ASP A 115 1.30 -2.14 14.85
C ASP A 115 -0.06 -2.76 14.51
N SER A 116 -0.24 -3.14 13.25
CA SER A 116 -1.44 -3.80 12.77
C SER A 116 -1.46 -5.27 13.14
N ARG A 117 -2.64 -5.75 13.55
CA ARG A 117 -2.91 -7.13 13.98
C ARG A 117 -4.21 -7.62 13.37
N VAL A 118 -4.28 -8.91 13.03
CA VAL A 118 -5.51 -9.57 12.62
C VAL A 118 -6.17 -10.21 13.82
N VAL A 119 -7.45 -9.94 14.02
CA VAL A 119 -8.28 -10.46 15.11
C VAL A 119 -9.46 -11.19 14.50
N TYR A 120 -9.76 -12.38 15.03
CA TYR A 120 -10.99 -13.09 14.69
C TYR A 120 -12.11 -12.66 15.63
N VAL A 121 -13.19 -12.11 15.06
CA VAL A 121 -14.38 -11.64 15.77
C VAL A 121 -15.52 -12.60 15.46
N ARG A 122 -16.10 -13.17 16.51
CA ARG A 122 -17.21 -14.15 16.44
C ARG A 122 -18.45 -13.57 17.09
#